data_AF-A0AAV5WJT4-F1
#
_entry.id   AF-A0AAV5WJT4-F1
#
_cell.length_a   1.000
_cell.length_b   1.000
_cell.length_c   1.000
_cell.angle_alpha   90.00
_cell.angle_beta   90.00
_cell.angle_gamma   90.00
#
_symmetry.space_group_name_H-M   'P 1'
#
loop_
_entity.id
_entity.type
_entity.pdbx_description
1 polymer ?
#
loop_
_entity_poly.entity_id
_entity_poly.type
_entity_poly.pdbx_seq_one_letter_code
_entity_poly.pdbx_strand_id
1 'polypeptide(L)'
;TPIQECWDAGDQCCEPMDSPRQCRVKENKTCSPSQGNCCTEKCELHPPGHTCTDATDCATESFCLGTNATCPKPVAVNETQPCDDISGICKSGVCAGSICE
;
A
#
# COMPACT_ATOMS: atom_id res chain seq x y z
N THR A 1 8.85 -1.74 15.24
CA THR A 1 7.42 -1.50 15.55
C THR A 1 6.87 -0.53 14.52
N PRO A 2 5.57 -0.60 14.16
CA PRO A 2 4.94 0.22 13.11
C PRO A 2 4.83 1.72 13.44
N ILE A 3 5.76 2.24 14.23
CA ILE A 3 5.77 3.57 14.84
C ILE A 3 7.12 4.28 14.60
N GLN A 4 8.13 3.57 14.07
CA GLN A 4 9.45 4.12 13.73
C GLN A 4 9.55 4.53 12.24
N GLU A 5 8.52 4.25 11.45
CA GLU A 5 8.51 4.40 9.99
C GLU A 5 8.44 5.86 9.49
N CYS A 6 7.94 6.77 10.32
CA CYS A 6 7.77 8.17 9.96
C CYS A 6 9.07 8.87 9.55
N TRP A 7 10.10 8.84 10.40
CA TRP A 7 11.35 9.54 10.06
C TRP A 7 12.29 8.72 9.21
N ASP A 8 12.31 7.40 9.40
CA ASP A 8 13.19 6.49 8.66
C ASP A 8 12.83 6.46 7.17
N ALA A 9 11.57 6.73 6.82
CA ALA A 9 11.11 6.89 5.43
C ALA A 9 11.26 8.33 4.87
N GLY A 10 11.72 9.30 5.68
CA GLY A 10 11.77 10.71 5.28
C GLY A 10 10.40 11.40 5.26
N ASP A 11 9.38 10.81 5.90
CA ASP A 11 8.01 11.31 5.91
C ASP A 11 7.93 12.63 6.69
N GLN A 12 7.83 13.74 5.96
CA GLN A 12 7.72 15.08 6.55
C GLN A 12 6.31 15.39 7.06
N CYS A 13 5.35 14.47 6.92
CA CYS A 13 3.93 14.69 7.14
C CYS A 13 3.43 14.27 8.52
N CYS A 14 4.18 13.44 9.25
CA CYS A 14 3.83 12.99 10.59
C CYS A 14 4.71 13.59 11.68
N GLU A 15 4.18 13.59 12.91
CA GLU A 15 4.80 14.15 14.10
C GLU A 15 5.92 13.23 14.65
N PRO A 16 6.98 13.81 15.22
CA PRO A 16 8.06 13.09 15.89
C PRO A 16 7.58 12.08 16.94
N MET A 17 8.27 10.95 17.09
CA MET A 17 8.05 10.05 18.25
C MET A 17 8.29 10.75 19.59
N ASP A 18 9.26 11.67 19.68
CA ASP A 18 9.56 12.39 20.92
C ASP A 18 8.64 13.61 21.16
N SER A 19 7.53 13.70 20.43
CA SER A 19 6.54 14.77 20.61
C SER A 19 5.32 14.28 21.40
N PRO A 20 4.62 15.17 22.12
CA PRO A 20 3.34 14.83 22.76
C PRO A 20 2.24 14.44 21.75
N ARG A 21 2.48 14.63 20.44
CA ARG A 21 1.57 14.27 19.35
C ARG A 21 2.13 13.16 18.46
N GLN A 22 3.02 12.32 18.99
CA GLN A 22 3.55 11.16 18.28
C GLN A 22 2.46 10.31 17.58
N CYS A 23 2.82 9.71 16.46
CA CYS A 23 1.93 8.90 15.61
C CYS A 23 0.72 9.67 15.06
N ARG A 24 0.80 11.00 14.97
CA ARG A 24 -0.24 11.83 14.35
C ARG A 24 0.32 12.53 13.12
N VAL A 25 -0.58 12.85 12.20
CA VAL A 25 -0.29 13.74 11.07
C VAL A 25 -0.10 15.16 11.60
N LYS A 26 0.88 15.89 11.05
CA LYS A 26 1.15 17.29 11.41
C LYS A 26 -0.06 18.17 11.10
N GLU A 27 -0.18 19.27 11.84
CA GLU A 27 -1.22 20.27 11.54
C GLU A 27 -1.08 20.79 10.10
N ASN A 28 -2.21 20.99 9.42
CA ASN A 28 -2.33 21.41 8.01
C ASN A 28 -1.89 20.38 6.96
N LYS A 29 -1.66 19.11 7.35
CA LYS A 29 -1.42 18.00 6.42
C LYS A 29 -2.64 17.09 6.37
N THR A 30 -2.92 16.49 5.22
CA THR A 30 -4.12 15.66 5.02
C THR A 30 -3.85 14.19 5.31
N CYS A 31 -2.65 13.72 4.98
CA CYS A 31 -2.22 12.35 5.16
C CYS A 31 -0.70 12.29 5.39
N SER A 32 -0.18 11.07 5.52
CA SER A 32 1.25 10.76 5.59
C SER A 32 1.49 9.48 4.76
N PRO A 33 2.54 9.41 3.92
CA PRO A 33 2.93 8.21 3.19
C PRO A 33 2.99 6.94 4.05
N SER A 34 3.38 7.04 5.33
CA SER A 34 3.36 5.90 6.26
C SER A 34 1.97 5.28 6.50
N GLN A 35 0.88 6.01 6.22
CA GLN A 35 -0.49 5.49 6.30
C GLN A 35 -0.91 4.69 5.06
N GLY A 36 -0.18 4.81 3.94
CA GLY A 36 -0.38 4.03 2.73
C GLY A 36 -0.09 4.76 1.42
N ASN A 37 -0.05 3.98 0.34
CA ASN A 37 0.37 4.39 -1.01
C ASN A 37 -0.53 5.45 -1.68
N CYS A 38 -1.69 5.78 -1.11
CA CYS A 38 -2.56 6.84 -1.63
C CYS A 38 -2.29 8.22 -1.02
N CYS A 39 -1.20 8.37 -0.25
CA CYS A 39 -0.68 9.66 0.16
C CYS A 39 0.58 10.02 -0.61
N THR A 40 0.64 11.26 -1.08
CA THR A 40 1.83 11.83 -1.73
C THR A 40 2.88 12.24 -0.69
N GLU A 41 4.13 12.36 -1.13
CA GLU A 41 5.23 12.97 -0.35
C GLU A 41 4.95 14.41 0.10
N LYS A 42 3.98 15.09 -0.53
CA LYS A 42 3.52 16.43 -0.15
C LYS A 42 2.46 16.44 0.94
N CYS A 43 2.13 15.26 1.48
CA CYS A 43 1.11 15.05 2.52
C CYS A 43 -0.33 15.30 2.04
N GLU A 44 -0.55 15.11 0.75
CA GLU A 44 -1.85 15.26 0.07
C GLU A 44 -2.33 13.91 -0.46
N LEU A 45 -3.64 13.71 -0.47
CA LEU A 45 -4.23 12.48 -1.03
C LEU A 45 -4.11 12.47 -2.54
N HIS A 46 -3.77 11.30 -3.10
CA HIS A 46 -3.92 11.08 -4.53
C HIS A 46 -5.39 11.17 -4.94
N PRO A 47 -5.69 11.66 -6.16
CA PRO A 47 -7.06 11.75 -6.66
C PRO A 47 -7.69 10.36 -6.84
N PRO A 48 -9.04 10.27 -6.86
CA PRO A 48 -9.72 9.02 -7.16
C PRO A 48 -9.30 8.48 -8.52
N GLY A 49 -9.04 7.17 -8.61
CA GLY A 49 -8.59 6.52 -9.84
C GLY A 49 -7.07 6.53 -10.08
N HIS A 50 -6.27 7.10 -9.17
CA HIS A 50 -4.82 6.93 -9.22
C HIS A 50 -4.44 5.48 -8.86
N THR A 51 -3.64 4.80 -9.69
CA THR A 51 -3.16 3.43 -9.43
C THR A 51 -2.21 3.42 -8.23
N CYS A 52 -2.52 2.62 -7.21
CA CYS A 52 -1.71 2.48 -6.00
C CYS A 52 -1.11 1.08 -5.78
N THR A 53 -1.63 0.08 -6.52
CA THR A 53 -1.06 -1.26 -6.64
C THR A 53 -1.24 -1.70 -8.09
N ASP A 54 -0.14 -2.11 -8.73
CA ASP A 54 -0.18 -2.63 -10.09
C ASP A 54 -0.82 -4.02 -10.15
N ALA A 55 -1.33 -4.39 -11.32
CA ALA A 55 -1.82 -5.75 -11.55
C ALA A 55 -0.68 -6.77 -11.49
N THR A 56 -1.01 -7.98 -11.03
CA THR A 56 -0.11 -9.14 -11.02
C THR A 56 -0.80 -10.31 -11.73
N ASP A 57 -0.08 -11.41 -11.94
CA ASP A 57 -0.66 -12.65 -12.46
C ASP A 57 -1.87 -13.12 -11.66
N CYS A 58 -1.90 -12.84 -10.35
CA CYS A 58 -2.92 -13.37 -9.43
C CYS A 58 -3.88 -12.31 -8.89
N ALA A 59 -3.70 -11.02 -9.17
CA ALA A 59 -4.55 -9.97 -8.62
C ALA A 59 -4.69 -8.78 -9.58
N THR A 60 -5.86 -8.12 -9.55
CA THR A 60 -6.11 -6.90 -10.34
C THR A 60 -5.31 -5.71 -9.81
N GLU A 61 -5.15 -4.67 -10.62
CA GLU A 61 -4.71 -3.37 -10.11
C GLU A 61 -5.71 -2.80 -9.09
N SER A 62 -5.25 -1.85 -8.27
CA SER A 62 -6.08 -1.12 -7.30
C SER A 62 -5.85 0.37 -7.38
N PHE A 63 -6.90 1.12 -7.07
CA PHE A 63 -6.92 2.57 -7.24
C PHE A 63 -7.27 3.29 -5.94
N CYS A 64 -6.69 4.46 -5.75
CA CYS A 64 -7.02 5.37 -4.68
C CYS A 64 -8.47 5.84 -4.79
N LEU A 65 -9.11 6.01 -3.62
CA LEU A 65 -10.48 6.53 -3.53
C LEU A 65 -10.54 8.06 -3.44
N GLY A 66 -9.40 8.73 -3.22
CA GLY A 66 -9.32 10.18 -3.02
C GLY A 66 -9.76 10.67 -1.64
N THR A 67 -10.10 9.77 -0.72
CA THR A 67 -10.63 10.10 0.61
C THR A 67 -9.75 9.67 1.77
N ASN A 68 -8.80 8.74 1.54
CA ASN A 68 -7.83 8.29 2.54
C ASN A 68 -6.53 7.84 1.87
N ALA A 69 -5.48 7.65 2.68
CA ALA A 69 -4.16 7.23 2.24
C ALA A 69 -4.03 5.73 1.95
N THR A 70 -5.04 4.94 2.32
CA THR A 70 -4.99 3.49 2.21
C THR A 70 -5.36 3.04 0.80
N CYS A 71 -4.51 2.23 0.18
CA CYS A 71 -4.86 1.57 -1.08
C CYS A 71 -5.87 0.44 -0.79
N PRO A 72 -7.02 0.37 -1.49
CA PRO A 72 -7.93 -0.76 -1.40
C PRO A 72 -7.23 -2.07 -1.74
N LYS A 73 -7.71 -3.18 -1.17
CA LYS A 73 -7.13 -4.50 -1.45
C LYS A 73 -7.46 -4.94 -2.89
N PRO A 74 -6.46 -5.37 -3.68
CA PRO A 74 -6.67 -6.01 -4.98
C PRO A 74 -7.65 -7.17 -4.96
N VAL A 75 -8.37 -7.35 -6.07
CA VAL A 75 -9.26 -8.51 -6.26
C VAL A 75 -8.42 -9.68 -6.76
N ALA A 76 -8.53 -10.83 -6.10
CA ALA A 76 -7.87 -12.06 -6.52
C ALA A 76 -8.44 -12.57 -7.86
N VAL A 77 -7.56 -12.99 -8.75
CA VAL A 77 -7.88 -13.57 -10.08
C VAL A 77 -7.01 -14.80 -10.34
N ASN A 78 -7.37 -15.55 -11.38
CA ASN A 78 -6.57 -16.67 -11.89
C ASN A 78 -6.27 -17.77 -10.85
N GLU A 79 -7.15 -17.97 -9.87
CA GLU A 79 -7.00 -19.02 -8.85
C GLU A 79 -6.65 -20.37 -9.50
N THR A 80 -5.66 -21.08 -8.95
CA THR A 80 -5.09 -22.35 -9.46
C THR A 80 -4.35 -22.28 -10.79
N GLN A 81 -4.18 -21.10 -11.40
CA GLN A 81 -3.35 -20.94 -12.60
C GLN A 81 -1.86 -20.77 -12.24
N PRO A 82 -0.93 -21.15 -13.13
CA PRO A 82 0.48 -20.85 -12.97
C PRO A 82 0.77 -19.35 -12.97
N CYS A 83 1.77 -18.93 -12.20
CA CYS A 83 2.27 -17.56 -12.12
C CYS A 83 3.81 -17.55 -12.00
N ASP A 84 4.44 -16.39 -12.15
CA ASP A 84 5.90 -16.21 -12.02
C ASP A 84 6.68 -17.22 -12.89
N ASP A 85 6.46 -17.16 -14.21
CA ASP A 85 7.08 -18.07 -15.18
C ASP A 85 6.89 -19.57 -14.86
N ILE A 86 5.70 -19.92 -14.33
CA ILE A 86 5.28 -21.30 -13.99
C ILE A 86 6.00 -21.84 -12.73
N SER A 87 6.67 -20.97 -11.96
CA SER A 87 7.34 -21.36 -10.71
C SER A 87 6.33 -21.66 -9.59
N GLY A 88 5.18 -20.97 -9.60
CA GLY A 88 4.15 -21.04 -8.55
C GLY A 88 2.73 -21.11 -9.09
N ILE A 89 1.76 -21.04 -8.17
CA ILE A 89 0.33 -21.11 -8.45
C ILE A 89 -0.39 -19.93 -7.78
N CYS A 90 -1.34 -19.32 -8.48
CA CYS A 90 -2.17 -18.27 -7.90
C CYS A 90 -3.12 -18.82 -6.84
N LYS A 91 -3.03 -18.27 -5.63
CA LYS A 91 -3.88 -18.60 -4.50
C LYS A 91 -4.26 -17.35 -3.72
N SER A 92 -5.55 -17.04 -3.65
CA SER A 92 -6.08 -15.89 -2.88
C SER A 92 -5.42 -14.54 -3.23
N GLY A 93 -5.06 -14.35 -4.49
CA GLY A 93 -4.44 -13.12 -4.96
C GLY A 93 -2.92 -13.07 -4.87
N VAL A 94 -2.28 -14.15 -4.43
CA VAL A 94 -0.82 -14.24 -4.24
C VAL A 94 -0.29 -15.40 -5.06
N CYS A 95 0.84 -15.19 -5.74
CA CYS A 95 1.59 -16.30 -6.34
C CYS A 95 2.30 -17.08 -5.23
N ALA A 96 1.85 -18.31 -4.97
CA ALA A 96 2.31 -19.11 -3.85
C ALA A 96 2.44 -20.61 -4.21
N GLY A 97 3.22 -21.33 -3.43
CA GLY A 97 3.50 -22.75 -3.66
C GLY A 97 4.52 -22.98 -4.77
N SER A 98 4.74 -24.24 -5.09
CA SER A 98 5.49 -24.67 -6.28
C SER A 98 4.58 -25.54 -7.12
N ILE A 99 4.67 -25.47 -8.45
CA ILE A 99 3.91 -26.37 -9.32
C ILE A 99 4.20 -27.86 -9.09
N CYS A 100 5.26 -28.18 -8.33
CA CYS A 100 5.65 -29.53 -7.95
C CYS A 100 5.06 -30.04 -6.62
N GLU A 101 4.10 -29.33 -6.00
CA GLU A 101 3.40 -29.81 -4.79
C GLU A 101 2.55 -31.07 -5.02
#